data_AF-A0AAE2EK70-F1
#
_entry.id   AF-A0AAE2EK70-F1
#
_cell.length_a   1.000
_cell.length_b   1.000
_cell.length_c   1.000
_cell.angle_alpha   90.00
_cell.angle_beta   90.00
_cell.angle_gamma   90.00
#
_symmetry.space_group_name_H-M   'P 1'
#
loop_
_entity.id
_entity.type
_entity.pdbx_description
1 polymer ?
#
loop_
_entity_poly.entity_id
_entity_poly.type
_entity_poly.pdbx_seq_one_letter_code
_entity_poly.pdbx_strand_id
1 'polypeptide(L)' 'MSEYSKEQICPYCEHEKSDERANWDGDDYVYCSWCGKGYYANPKYEFIGFEIEKFCEGCGELESECYCEVGWKLSHNF' A
#
# COMPACT_ATOMS: atom_id res chain seq x y z
N MET A 1 9.41 -21.04 0.89
CA MET A 1 8.93 -20.10 1.93
C MET A 1 10.09 -19.19 2.28
N SER A 2 10.04 -17.93 1.86
CA SER A 2 10.93 -16.88 2.37
C SER A 2 10.09 -16.00 3.28
N GLU A 3 10.30 -16.08 4.60
CA GLU A 3 9.62 -15.24 5.57
C GLU A 3 10.16 -13.80 5.45
N TYR A 4 9.47 -12.97 4.68
CA TYR A 4 9.67 -11.53 4.70
C TYR A 4 8.86 -10.97 5.87
N SER A 5 9.52 -10.40 6.87
CA SER A 5 8.82 -9.73 7.97
C SER A 5 8.21 -8.43 7.48
N LYS A 6 7.00 -8.14 7.95
CA LYS A 6 6.39 -6.80 7.79
C LYS A 6 7.14 -5.78 8.63
N GLU A 7 7.74 -6.19 9.73
CA GLU A 7 8.43 -5.31 10.65
C GLU A 7 9.89 -5.13 10.19
N GLN A 8 10.36 -3.88 10.15
CA GLN A 8 11.76 -3.60 9.87
C GLN A 8 12.59 -3.76 11.15
N ILE A 9 13.37 -4.83 11.23
CA ILE A 9 14.25 -5.10 12.37
C ILE A 9 15.67 -4.61 12.05
N CYS A 10 16.24 -3.80 12.94
CA CYS A 10 17.61 -3.34 12.78
C CYS A 10 18.59 -4.52 12.84
N PRO A 11 19.42 -4.77 11.80
CA PRO A 11 20.30 -5.95 11.76
C PRO A 11 21.47 -5.88 12.74
N TYR A 12 21.67 -4.75 13.43
CA TYR A 12 22.79 -4.54 14.35
C TYR A 12 22.43 -4.63 15.83
N CYS A 13 21.17 -4.40 16.18
CA CYS A 13 20.73 -4.35 17.58
C CYS A 13 19.37 -4.99 17.81
N GLU A 14 18.78 -5.59 16.77
CA GLU A 14 17.50 -6.31 16.81
C GLU A 14 16.31 -5.45 17.25
N HIS A 15 16.51 -4.14 17.33
CA HIS A 15 15.43 -3.21 17.65
C HIS A 15 14.47 -3.11 16.46
N GLU A 16 13.21 -3.39 16.74
CA GLU A 16 12.11 -3.31 15.78
C GLU A 16 11.72 -1.85 15.55
N LYS A 17 11.50 -1.47 14.30
CA LYS A 17 10.90 -0.20 13.94
C LYS A 17 9.38 -0.39 13.88
N SER A 18 8.66 0.44 14.63
CA SER A 18 7.20 0.54 14.50
C SER A 18 6.77 0.85 13.06
N ASP A 19 5.65 0.28 12.60
CA ASP A 19 5.08 0.47 11.25
C ASP A 19 5.03 1.94 10.80
N GLU A 20 4.69 2.86 11.70
CA GLU A 20 4.63 4.31 11.42
C GLU A 20 5.97 4.95 11.01
N ARG A 21 7.08 4.25 11.24
CA ARG A 21 8.46 4.69 10.98
C ARG A 21 9.21 3.74 10.05
N ALA A 22 8.53 2.72 9.54
CA ALA A 22 9.08 1.80 8.57
C ALA A 22 9.04 2.46 7.18
N ASN A 23 10.16 2.36 6.47
CA ASN A 23 10.29 2.96 5.14
C ASN A 23 9.71 1.99 4.10
N TRP A 24 8.39 2.05 3.92
CA TRP A 24 7.65 1.11 3.05
C TRP A 24 7.72 1.46 1.56
N ASP A 25 7.80 2.76 1.25
CA ASP A 25 7.63 3.28 -0.11
C ASP A 25 8.88 4.02 -0.64
N GLY A 26 10.00 4.01 0.07
CA GLY A 26 11.13 4.87 -0.29
C GLY A 26 12.47 4.53 0.35
N ASP A 27 13.48 5.24 -0.14
CA ASP A 27 14.92 5.27 0.16
C ASP A 27 15.51 4.05 0.88
N ASP A 28 16.27 3.29 0.10
CA ASP A 28 16.96 2.08 0.51
C ASP A 28 17.78 2.24 1.80
N TYR A 29 18.16 3.46 2.25
CA TYR A 29 18.95 3.71 3.47
C TYR A 29 18.10 4.14 4.68
N VAL A 30 18.16 3.36 5.76
CA VAL A 30 17.46 3.60 7.03
C VAL A 30 18.45 3.84 8.17
N TYR A 31 18.20 4.85 9.00
CA TYR A 31 18.98 5.12 10.21
C TYR A 31 18.32 4.52 11.48
N CYS A 32 19.07 3.71 12.23
CA CYS A 32 18.64 3.20 13.52
C CYS A 32 18.93 4.21 14.64
N SER A 33 17.88 4.76 15.25
CA SER A 33 18.00 5.69 16.39
C SER A 33 18.49 5.03 17.67
N TRP A 34 18.42 3.70 17.77
CA TRP A 34 18.82 2.96 18.97
C TRP A 34 20.34 2.71 19.02
N CYS A 35 20.90 2.16 17.94
CA CYS A 35 22.34 1.86 17.86
C CYS A 35 23.17 2.88 17.06
N GLY A 36 22.51 3.88 16.45
CA GLY A 36 23.15 4.93 15.66
C GLY A 36 23.76 4.48 14.33
N LYS A 37 23.42 3.27 13.86
CA LYS A 37 23.93 2.70 12.59
C LYS A 37 22.89 2.82 11.49
N GLY A 38 23.36 3.12 10.27
CA GLY A 38 22.56 3.02 9.06
C GLY A 38 22.57 1.62 8.47
N TYR A 39 21.45 1.17 7.94
CA TYR A 39 21.29 -0.10 7.24
C TYR A 39 20.42 0.08 6.00
N TYR A 40 20.49 -0.87 5.07
CA TYR A 40 19.64 -0.84 3.89
C TYR A 40 18.36 -1.66 4.09
N ALA A 41 17.20 -1.08 3.76
CA ALA A 41 15.90 -1.75 3.79
C ALA A 41 15.22 -1.58 2.43
N ASN A 42 15.26 -2.66 1.62
CA ASN A 42 14.59 -2.69 0.33
C ASN A 42 13.28 -3.48 0.45
N PRO A 43 12.12 -2.87 0.19
CA PRO A 43 10.89 -3.63 0.14
C PRO A 43 10.96 -4.66 -1.00
N LYS A 44 10.41 -5.84 -0.75
CA LYS A 44 10.32 -6.90 -1.75
C LYS A 44 8.84 -7.13 -2.05
N TYR A 45 8.49 -6.94 -3.30
CA TYR A 45 7.14 -7.16 -3.80
C TYR A 45 7.11 -8.40 -4.69
N GLU A 46 6.00 -9.12 -4.62
CA GLU A 46 5.67 -10.15 -5.59
C GLU A 46 4.67 -9.57 -6.59
N PHE A 47 4.95 -9.74 -7.89
CA PHE A 47 3.98 -9.41 -8.93
C PHE A 47 2.92 -10.50 -8.98
N ILE A 48 1.70 -10.17 -8.59
CA ILE A 48 0.56 -11.11 -8.58
C ILE A 48 -0.17 -11.10 -9.93
N GLY A 49 -0.32 -9.92 -10.55
CA GLY A 49 -1.07 -9.75 -11.79
C GLY A 49 -1.63 -8.33 -11.93
N PHE A 50 -2.51 -8.14 -12.90
CA PHE A 50 -3.27 -6.90 -13.06
C PHE A 50 -4.72 -7.12 -12.60
N GLU A 51 -5.23 -6.22 -11.76
CA GLU A 51 -6.67 -6.05 -11.61
C GLU A 51 -7.17 -5.22 -12.79
N ILE A 52 -8.07 -5.80 -13.58
CA ILE A 52 -8.60 -5.16 -14.78
C ILE A 52 -10.04 -4.76 -14.53
N GLU A 53 -10.30 -3.46 -14.64
CA GLU A 53 -11.61 -2.88 -14.44
C GLU A 53 -11.94 -1.91 -15.58
N LYS A 54 -13.24 -1.80 -15.91
CA LYS A 54 -13.73 -0.85 -16.90
C LYS A 54 -14.10 0.46 -16.22
N PHE A 55 -14.09 1.53 -17.01
CA PHE A 55 -14.78 2.76 -16.64
C PHE A 55 -16.26 2.65 -16.99
N CYS A 56 -17.11 3.24 -16.15
CA CYS A 56 -18.51 3.46 -16.49
C CYS A 56 -18.62 4.46 -17.64
N GLU A 57 -19.29 4.08 -18.73
CA GLU A 57 -19.46 4.95 -19.90
C GLU A 57 -20.34 6.20 -19.62
N GLY A 58 -21.11 6.19 -18.52
CA GLY A 58 -22.00 7.28 -18.14
C GLY A 58 -21.33 8.39 -17.34
N CYS A 59 -20.54 8.04 -16.32
CA CYS A 59 -19.90 9.01 -15.43
C CYS A 59 -18.37 9.07 -15.54
N GLY A 60 -17.74 8.10 -16.21
CA GLY A 60 -16.28 8.03 -16.36
C GLY A 60 -15.53 7.54 -15.13
N GLU A 61 -16.23 7.22 -14.04
CA GLU A 61 -15.66 6.61 -12.83
C GLU A 61 -15.38 5.11 -13.04
N LEU A 62 -14.57 4.49 -12.18
CA LEU A 62 -14.41 3.03 -12.15
C LEU A 62 -15.76 2.34 -11.97
N GLU A 63 -15.98 1.18 -12.60
CA GLU A 63 -17.25 0.46 -12.46
C GLU A 63 -17.62 0.15 -11.00
N SER A 64 -16.64 -0.17 -10.15
CA SER A 64 -16.78 -0.40 -8.70
C SER A 64 -17.14 0.86 -7.91
N GLU A 65 -16.83 2.04 -8.44
CA GLU A 65 -17.14 3.34 -7.86
C GLU A 65 -18.32 4.02 -8.57
N CYS A 66 -18.96 3.34 -9.52
CA CYS A 66 -20.08 3.89 -10.28
C CYS A 66 -21.39 3.84 -9.48
N TYR A 67 -22.04 5.00 -9.36
CA TYR A 67 -23.35 5.15 -8.72
C TYR A 67 -24.46 5.59 -9.70
N CYS A 68 -24.25 5.48 -11.02
CA CYS A 68 -25.21 5.92 -12.03
C CYS A 68 -26.61 5.29 -11.84
N GLU A 69 -26.67 4.01 -11.44
CA GLU A 69 -27.93 3.31 -11.16
C GLU A 69 -28.63 3.81 -9.89
N VAL A 70 -27.87 4.35 -8.93
CA VAL A 70 -28.39 4.90 -7.67
C VAL A 70 -29.00 6.28 -7.90
N GLY A 71 -28.36 7.12 -8.72
CA GLY A 71 -28.89 8.41 -9.14
C GLY A 71 -30.21 8.30 -9.92
N TRP A 72 -30.34 7.28 -10.77
CA TRP A 72 -31.58 7.01 -11.53
C TRP A 72 -32.78 6.63 -10.67
N LYS A 73 -32.57 5.87 -9.58
CA LYS A 73 -33.64 5.49 -8.63
C LYS A 73 -34.10 6.66 -7.76
N LEU A 74 -33.24 7.65 -7.51
CA LEU A 74 -33.60 8.86 -6.78
C LEU A 74 -34.32 9.90 -7.65
N SER A 75 -34.03 9.95 -8.96
CA SER A 75 -34.63 10.92 -9.89
C SER A 75 -36.03 10.56 -10.38
N HIS A 76 -36.49 9.31 -10.21
CA HIS A 76 -37.81 8.83 -10.65
C HIS A 76 -38.79 8.53 -9.50
N ASN A 77 -38.46 8.93 -8.27
CA ASN A 77 -39.35 8.86 -7.11
C ASN A 77 -39.89 10.25 -6.68
N PHE A 78 -39.82 11.25 -7.57
CA PHE A 78 -40.44 12.57 -7.40
C PHE A 78 -41.55 12.79 -8.41
#